data_AF-A0A355PN55-F1
#
_entry.id   AF-A0A355PN55-F1
#
_cell.length_a   1.000
_cell.length_b   1.000
_cell.length_c   1.000
_cell.angle_alpha   90.00
_cell.angle_beta   90.00
_cell.angle_gamma   90.00
#
_symmetry.space_group_name_H-M   'P 1'
#
loop_
_entity.id
_entity.type
_entity.pdbx_description
1 polymer ?
#
loop_
_entity_poly.entity_id
_entity_poly.type
_entity_poly.pdbx_seq_one_letter_code
_entity_poly.pdbx_strand_id
1 'polypeptide(L)' 'MKSLEQEFGITLFHRQSRGLILTEEGEIILLFPALFNRSIRRTRMPGSRWLKMVL' A
#
# COMPACT_ATOMS: atom_id res chain seq x y z
N MET A 1 -3.33 2.96 5.15
CA MET A 1 -3.57 2.75 3.70
C MET A 1 -3.89 4.01 2.93
N LYS A 2 -4.86 4.85 3.34
CA LYS A 2 -5.12 6.12 2.64
C LYS A 2 -3.89 7.02 2.42
N SER A 3 -3.01 7.12 3.43
CA SER A 3 -1.77 7.89 3.32
C SER A 3 -0.81 7.32 2.27
N LEU A 4 -0.73 6.00 2.16
CA LEU A 4 0.06 5.30 1.16
C LEU A 4 -0.50 5.55 -0.25
N GLU A 5 -1.82 5.42 -0.42
CA GLU A 5 -2.49 5.73 -1.69
C GLU A 5 -2.23 7.17 -2.14
N GLN A 6 -2.29 8.13 -1.22
CA GLN A 6 -2.01 9.54 -1.49
C GLN A 6 -0.54 9.81 -1.82
N GLU A 7 0.39 9.18 -1.13
CA GLU A 7 1.83 9.38 -1.32
C GLU A 7 2.31 8.86 -2.67
N PHE A 8 1.79 7.70 -3.10
CA PHE A 8 2.15 7.10 -4.38
C PHE A 8 1.24 7.54 -5.53
N GLY A 9 0.16 8.28 -5.24
CA GLY A 9 -0.83 8.69 -6.23
C GLY A 9 -1.57 7.50 -6.87
N ILE A 10 -1.62 6.36 -6.19
CA ILE A 10 -2.27 5.13 -6.66
C ILE A 10 -3.46 4.80 -5.77
N THR A 11 -4.54 4.31 -6.37
CA THR A 11 -5.67 3.77 -5.59
C THR A 11 -5.44 2.28 -5.43
N LEU A 12 -5.44 1.78 -4.19
CA LEU A 12 -5.29 0.35 -3.90
C LEU A 12 -6.61 -0.29 -3.48
N PHE A 13 -7.55 0.52 -3.01
CA PHE A 13 -8.87 0.07 -2.59
C PHE A 13 -9.98 0.93 -3.18
N HIS A 14 -10.95 0.29 -3.82
CA HIS A 14 -12.26 0.88 -4.07
C HIS A 14 -13.10 0.83 -2.79
N ARG A 15 -13.56 2.00 -2.35
CA ARG A 15 -14.49 2.12 -1.22
C ARG A 15 -15.90 1.85 -1.70
N GLN A 16 -16.55 0.87 -1.09
CA GLN A 16 -17.96 0.57 -1.30
C GLN A 16 -18.73 0.74 0.01
N SER A 17 -20.05 0.87 -0.09
CA SER A 17 -20.94 0.99 1.07
C SER A 17 -20.84 -0.17 2.07
N ARG A 18 -20.32 -1.32 1.64
CA ARG A 18 -20.17 -2.54 2.46
C ARG A 18 -18.72 -2.94 2.73
N GLY A 19 -17.73 -2.11 2.38
CA GLY A 19 -16.33 -2.41 2.68
C GLY A 19 -15.34 -1.87 1.65
N LEU A 20 -14.17 -2.51 1.61
CA LEU A 20 -13.09 -2.21 0.69
C LEU A 20 -12.93 -3.37 -0.28
N ILE A 21 -12.87 -3.07 -1.57
CA ILE A 21 -12.48 -4.03 -2.62
C ILE A 21 -11.11 -3.60 -3.13
N LEU A 22 -10.22 -4.55 -3.35
CA LEU A 22 -8.91 -4.26 -3.91
C LEU A 22 -9.05 -3.77 -5.36
N THR A 23 -8.16 -2.87 -5.75
CA THR A 23 -7.88 -2.64 -7.18
C THR A 23 -6.90 -3.69 -7.68
N GLU A 24 -6.69 -3.76 -9.00
CA GLU A 24 -5.68 -4.64 -9.59
C GLU A 24 -4.27 -4.35 -9.01
N GLU A 25 -3.94 -3.08 -8.81
CA GLU A 25 -2.68 -2.66 -8.17
C GLU A 25 -2.63 -3.09 -6.69
N GLY A 26 -3.77 -2.99 -5.99
CA GLY A 26 -3.92 -3.48 -4.62
C GLY A 26 -3.65 -4.98 -4.50
N GLU A 27 -4.18 -5.77 -5.44
CA GLU A 27 -3.96 -7.21 -5.51
C GLU A 27 -2.49 -7.54 -5.76
N ILE A 28 -1.85 -6.87 -6.72
CA ILE A 28 -0.43 -7.07 -7.06
C ILE A 28 0.47 -6.75 -5.86
N ILE A 29 0.19 -5.67 -5.12
CA ILE A 29 0.98 -5.30 -3.94
C ILE A 29 0.84 -6.34 -2.81
N LEU A 30 -0.36 -6.89 -2.63
CA LEU A 30 -0.60 -7.94 -1.63
C LEU A 30 0.03 -9.29 -2.01
N LEU A 31 0.10 -9.60 -3.30
CA LEU A 31 0.77 -10.81 -3.82
C LEU A 31 2.30 -10.69 -3.73
N PHE A 32 2.84 -9.48 -3.88
CA PHE A 32 4.29 -9.25 -3.92
C PHE A 32 4.79 -8.17 -2.94
N PRO A 33 4.54 -8.30 -1.63
CA PRO A 33 4.89 -7.27 -0.65
C PRO A 33 6.41 -7.03 -0.55
N ALA A 34 7.23 -8.06 -0.85
CA ALA A 34 8.69 -7.94 -0.86
C ALA A 34 9.23 -7.09 -2.03
N LEU A 35 8.58 -7.15 -3.19
CA LEU A 35 8.96 -6.33 -4.37
C LEU A 35 8.60 -4.86 -4.13
N PHE A 36 7.44 -4.63 -3.53
CA PHE A 36 7.01 -3.29 -3.16
C PHE A 36 7.94 -2.66 -2.13
N ASN A 37 8.32 -3.38 -1.08
CA ASN A 37 9.29 -2.91 -0.07
C ASN A 37 10.65 -2.52 -0.70
N ARG A 38 11.09 -3.23 -1.74
CA ARG A 38 12.34 -2.92 -2.44
C ARG A 38 12.23 -1.64 -3.27
N SER A 39 11.06 -1.38 -3.87
CA SER A 39 10.80 -0.15 -4.62
C SER A 39 10.68 1.06 -3.68
N ILE A 40 9.95 0.91 -2.57
CA ILE A 40 9.80 1.97 -1.55
C ILE A 40 11.13 2.36 -0.92
N ARG A 41 12.05 1.40 -0.68
CA ARG A 41 13.36 1.72 -0.06
C ARG A 41 14.25 2.62 -0.91
N ARG A 42 14.01 2.72 -2.22
CA ARG A 42 14.81 3.58 -3.12
C ARG A 42 14.41 5.06 -3.00
N THR A 43 13.16 5.34 -2.64
CA THR A 43 12.63 6.67 -2.27
C THR A 43 12.71 6.81 -0.75
N ARG A 44 13.63 7.65 -0.21
CA ARG A 44 13.87 7.78 1.24
C ARG A 44 12.58 7.83 2.07
N MET A 45 12.24 6.72 2.71
CA MET A 45 11.14 6.60 3.68
C MET A 45 11.64 5.80 4.89
N PRO A 46 11.28 6.18 6.13
CA PRO A 46 11.83 5.58 7.35
C PRO A 46 11.25 4.17 7.53
N GLY A 47 12.13 3.17 7.54
CA GLY A 47 11.77 1.76 7.43
C GLY A 47 10.86 1.19 8.52
N SER A 48 10.28 0.02 8.20
CA SER A 48 9.63 -1.07 8.99
C SER A 48 8.78 -0.78 10.24
N ARG A 49 8.93 0.35 10.94
CA ARG A 49 8.09 0.78 12.06
C ARG A 49 6.66 1.10 11.64
N TRP A 50 6.47 1.62 10.42
CA TRP A 50 5.14 2.00 9.92
C TRP A 50 4.20 0.81 9.68
N LEU A 51 4.70 -0.34 9.24
CA LEU A 51 3.89 -1.55 9.00
C LEU A 51 3.28 -2.10 10.31
N LYS A 52 3.96 -1.90 11.45
CA LYS A 52 3.46 -2.30 12.78
C LYS A 52 2.46 -1.31 13.39
N MET A 53 2.31 -0.12 12.83
CA MET A 53 1.35 0.89 13.29
C MET A 53 0.01 0.84 12.54
N VAL A 54 -0.05 0.11 11.42
CA VAL A 54 -1.22 0.06 10.53
C VAL A 54 -1.96 -1.28 10.60
N LEU A 55 -1.38 -2.28 11.28
CA LEU A 55 -1.98 -3.58 11.58
C LEU A 55 -2.40 -3.67 13.05
#